data_AF-A0AA39U2J4-F1
#
_entry.id   AF-A0AA39U2J4-F1
#
_cell.length_a   1.000
_cell.length_b   1.000
_cell.length_c   1.000
_cell.angle_alpha   90.00
_cell.angle_beta   90.00
_cell.angle_gamma   90.00
#
_symmetry.space_group_name_H-M   'P 1'
#
loop_
_entity.id
_entity.type
_entity.pdbx_description
1 polymer ?
#
loop_
_entity_poly.entity_id
_entity_poly.type
_entity_poly.pdbx_seq_one_letter_code
_entity_poly.pdbx_strand_id
1 'polypeptide(L)'
;MQRAYTGSKPVISSSLANIPCGCLGIQGLLDLLNSTLGTSYTLDTKSLFSVLEDCIAKNYDFGTAYGRLRSAWGCDDIQKELLEYEAKDRELRRKAVKGSRIVDPSIKPRRVWDLYSNRVVPWWCCEVKFHWDDEARPISHAWVDEVDRIDMWTPINGQEWPVPIPKGASLDLIRIEMLNMGLEYAWLDVLCLRQRGGPREDLRVEEWKLDVPTIGIIYHGAEVVCYLSGLGLPLSLKEGDLESDRSWFRRAWTVQEVGRTRSIAGDTPDGPLHGDAGNYEDKILMKFHRQLESVETANGLFSVLSVMQDRTSTYPIDKVAGLAYSLYTHSIPAYYESQSLEDAWTALVFEMDAIIRGDLFFTYPEPGTGCVKWRPSWEQVVEKPLPEGR
;
A
#
# COMPACT_ATOMS: atom_id res chain seq x y z
N MET A 1 10.51 -16.88 10.10
CA MET A 1 11.18 -15.55 10.13
C MET A 1 10.56 -14.52 11.10
N GLN A 2 9.50 -14.80 11.87
CA GLN A 2 8.80 -13.76 12.66
C GLN A 2 9.24 -13.57 14.13
N ARG A 3 10.16 -14.39 14.67
CA ARG A 3 10.32 -14.53 16.14
C ARG A 3 11.30 -13.56 16.80
N ALA A 4 12.31 -13.08 16.07
CA ALA A 4 13.26 -12.08 16.54
C ALA A 4 13.94 -11.41 15.36
N TYR A 5 14.28 -10.14 15.50
CA TYR A 5 15.15 -9.43 14.57
C TYR A 5 16.61 -9.59 15.01
N THR A 6 17.50 -9.99 14.10
CA THR A 6 18.92 -10.26 14.39
C THR A 6 19.89 -9.35 13.62
N GLY A 7 19.38 -8.32 12.94
CA GLY A 7 20.20 -7.42 12.16
C GLY A 7 20.89 -6.33 12.99
N SER A 8 21.87 -5.65 12.40
CA SER A 8 22.68 -4.60 13.03
C SER A 8 22.18 -3.17 12.77
N LYS A 9 21.09 -3.02 12.01
CA LYS A 9 20.50 -1.70 11.71
C LYS A 9 19.91 -1.06 12.99
N PRO A 10 19.80 0.28 13.05
CA PRO A 10 19.35 1.02 14.25
C PRO A 10 17.84 0.92 14.49
N VAL A 11 17.31 -0.31 14.55
CA VAL A 11 15.90 -0.59 14.82
C VAL A 11 15.61 -0.36 16.30
N ILE A 12 14.62 0.47 16.61
CA ILE A 12 14.20 0.72 18.00
C ILE A 12 13.07 -0.22 18.41
N SER A 13 13.03 -0.62 19.68
CA SER A 13 11.94 -1.45 20.20
C SER A 13 10.61 -0.67 20.22
N SER A 14 9.48 -1.37 20.16
CA SER A 14 8.17 -0.74 20.29
C SER A 14 8.01 -0.04 21.65
N SER A 15 8.62 -0.58 22.72
CA SER A 15 8.63 0.07 24.04
C SER A 15 9.38 1.40 24.04
N LEU A 16 10.53 1.48 23.36
CA LEU A 16 11.31 2.70 23.24
C LEU A 16 10.60 3.73 22.36
N ALA A 17 10.04 3.28 21.24
CA ALA A 17 9.27 4.13 20.31
C ALA A 17 8.08 4.80 21.01
N ASN A 18 7.41 4.11 21.92
CA ASN A 18 6.21 4.60 22.61
C ASN A 18 6.49 5.63 23.73
N ILE A 19 7.74 5.95 24.04
CA ILE A 19 8.05 6.93 25.10
C ILE A 19 7.69 8.34 24.60
N PRO A 20 6.80 9.09 25.27
CA PRO A 20 6.49 10.46 24.89
C PRO A 20 7.74 11.36 24.98
N CYS A 21 8.00 12.17 23.94
CA CYS A 21 9.14 13.10 23.93
C CYS A 21 9.12 14.06 25.13
N GLY A 22 7.92 14.48 25.57
CA GLY A 22 7.76 15.33 26.75
C GLY A 22 8.26 14.70 28.05
N CYS A 23 8.27 13.36 28.17
CA CYS A 23 8.82 12.66 29.33
C CYS A 23 10.36 12.63 29.32
N LEU A 24 10.99 12.71 28.15
CA LEU A 24 12.44 12.72 27.98
C LEU A 24 13.03 14.12 28.20
N GLY A 25 12.26 15.15 27.85
CA GLY A 25 12.77 16.52 27.73
C GLY A 25 13.75 16.66 26.55
N ILE A 26 14.20 17.89 26.30
CA ILE A 26 15.05 18.20 25.14
C ILE A 26 16.37 17.42 25.20
N GLN A 27 17.05 17.42 26.35
CA GLN A 27 18.33 16.74 26.50
C GLN A 27 18.19 15.21 26.40
N GLY A 28 17.21 14.61 27.07
CA GLY A 28 16.99 13.16 27.01
C GLY A 28 16.61 12.69 25.61
N LEU A 29 15.85 13.50 24.85
CA LEU A 29 15.53 13.21 23.46
C LEU A 29 16.79 13.26 22.58
N LEU A 30 17.64 14.28 22.73
CA LEU A 30 18.91 14.37 22.01
C LEU A 30 19.83 13.19 22.31
N ASP A 31 19.99 12.85 23.59
CA ASP A 31 20.87 11.76 24.03
C ASP A 31 20.43 10.42 23.42
N LEU A 32 19.11 10.19 23.36
CA LEU A 32 18.56 8.96 22.80
C LEU A 32 18.69 8.91 21.27
N LEU A 33 18.48 10.03 20.57
CA LEU A 33 18.73 10.13 19.12
C LEU A 33 20.21 9.88 18.79
N ASN A 34 21.12 10.54 19.52
CA ASN A 34 22.56 10.36 19.39
C ASN A 34 22.97 8.90 19.62
N SER A 35 22.49 8.29 20.71
CA SER A 35 22.78 6.88 21.02
C SER A 35 22.25 5.92 19.96
N THR A 36 21.07 6.20 19.40
CA THR A 36 20.44 5.32 18.39
C THR A 36 21.11 5.47 17.02
N LEU A 37 21.52 6.68 16.65
CA LEU A 37 22.11 7.00 15.35
C LEU A 37 23.64 6.96 15.35
N GLY A 38 24.28 6.75 16.50
CA GLY A 38 25.73 6.73 16.64
C GLY A 38 26.39 8.10 16.44
N THR A 39 25.69 9.18 16.78
CA THR A 39 26.17 10.57 16.62
C THR A 39 26.48 11.22 17.97
N SER A 40 27.10 12.40 17.94
CA SER A 40 27.50 13.16 19.13
C SER A 40 27.13 14.64 19.02
N TYR A 41 25.95 14.94 18.46
CA TYR A 41 25.47 16.32 18.33
C TYR A 41 25.19 16.94 19.70
N THR A 42 25.42 18.25 19.81
CA THR A 42 25.07 19.05 20.98
C THR A 42 23.90 19.98 20.66
N LEU A 43 23.27 20.58 21.67
CA LEU A 43 22.21 21.56 21.47
C LEU A 43 22.68 22.86 20.78
N ASP A 44 24.00 23.08 20.70
CA ASP A 44 24.60 24.16 19.92
C ASP A 44 24.58 23.88 18.41
N THR A 45 24.30 22.64 18.01
CA THR A 45 24.10 22.27 16.61
C THR A 45 22.93 23.07 16.05
N LYS A 46 23.15 23.71 14.91
CA LYS A 46 22.19 24.61 14.29
C LYS A 46 20.81 23.96 14.15
N SER A 47 19.75 24.69 14.50
CA SER A 47 18.33 24.28 14.44
C SER A 47 17.91 23.13 15.37
N LEU A 48 18.85 22.38 15.96
CA LEU A 48 18.54 21.14 16.67
C LEU A 48 17.64 21.39 17.89
N PHE A 49 17.96 22.39 18.72
CA PHE A 49 17.11 22.75 19.86
C PHE A 49 15.64 23.00 19.44
N SER A 50 15.43 23.80 18.38
CA SER A 50 14.08 24.14 17.90
C SER A 50 13.33 22.91 17.36
N VAL A 51 14.03 22.01 16.67
CA VAL A 51 13.44 20.76 16.14
C VAL A 51 13.00 19.83 17.27
N LEU A 52 13.82 19.68 18.30
CA LEU A 52 13.50 18.85 19.47
C LEU A 52 12.36 19.46 20.30
N GLU A 53 12.35 20.78 20.45
CA GLU A 53 11.26 21.53 21.09
C GLU A 53 9.94 21.35 20.33
N ASP A 54 9.96 21.42 18.99
CA ASP A 54 8.78 21.20 18.14
C ASP A 54 8.23 19.77 18.28
N CYS A 55 9.10 18.76 18.38
CA CYS A 55 8.67 17.37 18.64
C CYS A 55 7.91 17.23 19.97
N ILE A 56 8.38 17.91 21.01
CA ILE A 56 7.71 17.93 22.32
C ILE A 56 6.39 18.70 22.23
N ALA A 57 6.40 19.88 21.62
CA ALA A 57 5.20 20.73 21.48
C ALA A 57 4.08 20.04 20.70
N LYS A 58 4.43 19.19 19.72
CA LYS A 58 3.48 18.38 18.94
C LYS A 58 3.07 17.07 19.63
N ASN A 59 3.52 16.83 20.86
CA ASN A 59 3.27 15.62 21.64
C ASN A 59 3.67 14.33 20.92
N TYR A 60 4.79 14.37 20.18
CA TYR A 60 5.32 13.16 19.57
C TYR A 60 5.85 12.20 20.61
N ASP A 61 5.77 10.92 20.29
CA ASP A 61 6.60 9.90 20.92
C ASP A 61 7.97 9.82 20.24
N PHE A 62 8.88 9.10 20.89
CA PHE A 62 10.24 8.96 20.43
C PHE A 62 10.31 8.30 19.05
N GLY A 63 9.43 7.34 18.76
CA GLY A 63 9.37 6.69 17.44
C GLY A 63 9.04 7.68 16.35
N THR A 64 8.06 8.56 16.55
CA THR A 64 7.67 9.56 15.57
C THR A 64 8.78 10.60 15.37
N ALA A 65 9.43 11.04 16.45
CA ALA A 65 10.58 11.94 16.35
C ALA A 65 11.73 11.26 15.60
N TYR A 66 12.13 10.06 16.01
CA TYR A 66 13.19 9.29 15.39
C TYR A 66 12.94 9.06 13.88
N GLY A 67 11.76 8.55 13.50
CA GLY A 67 11.43 8.27 12.11
C GLY A 67 11.36 9.51 11.21
N ARG A 68 10.95 10.66 11.75
CA ARG A 68 10.88 11.91 10.98
C ARG A 68 12.21 12.63 10.84
N LEU A 69 13.08 12.51 11.84
CA LEU A 69 14.36 13.22 11.88
C LEU A 69 15.51 12.43 11.28
N ARG A 70 15.43 11.08 11.25
CA ARG A 70 16.54 10.19 10.88
C ARG A 70 17.20 10.54 9.55
N SER A 71 16.40 10.77 8.50
CA SER A 71 16.90 11.08 7.16
C SER A 71 17.62 12.42 7.07
N ALA A 72 17.16 13.43 7.82
CA ALA A 72 17.71 14.77 7.84
C ALA A 72 18.78 14.96 8.94
N TRP A 73 19.02 13.96 9.79
CA TRP A 73 19.85 14.09 10.99
C TRP A 73 21.30 14.51 10.70
N GLY A 74 21.80 14.18 9.51
CA GLY A 74 23.14 14.57 9.04
C GLY A 74 23.22 15.93 8.34
N CYS A 75 22.09 16.63 8.15
CA CYS A 75 22.04 17.90 7.44
C CYS A 75 22.49 19.08 8.32
N ASP A 76 23.10 20.10 7.71
CA ASP A 76 23.56 21.31 8.41
C ASP A 76 22.44 22.08 9.13
N ASP A 77 21.21 22.01 8.59
CA ASP A 77 20.02 22.68 9.12
C ASP A 77 18.80 21.77 8.96
N ILE A 78 18.62 20.87 9.93
CA ILE A 78 17.57 19.86 9.97
C ILE A 78 16.18 20.49 9.81
N GLN A 79 15.94 21.61 10.50
CA GLN A 79 14.64 22.27 10.45
C GLN A 79 14.32 22.80 9.05
N LYS A 80 15.28 23.48 8.44
CA LYS A 80 15.11 24.01 7.08
C LYS A 80 14.82 22.88 6.09
N GLU A 81 15.60 21.81 6.14
CA GLU A 81 15.47 20.66 5.25
C GLU A 81 14.05 20.05 5.33
N LEU A 82 13.57 19.79 6.55
CA LEU A 82 12.23 19.23 6.77
C LEU A 82 11.11 20.16 6.29
N LEU A 83 11.24 21.47 6.51
CA LEU A 83 10.26 22.45 6.05
C LEU A 83 10.21 22.54 4.51
N GLU A 84 11.36 22.45 3.84
CA GLU A 84 11.44 22.45 2.38
C GLU A 84 10.78 21.20 1.79
N TYR A 85 11.06 20.01 2.32
CA TYR A 85 10.41 18.77 1.87
C TYR A 85 8.90 18.78 2.13
N GLU A 86 8.46 19.22 3.30
CA GLU A 86 7.03 19.33 3.61
C GLU A 86 6.32 20.31 2.67
N ALA A 87 6.92 21.47 2.39
CA ALA A 87 6.35 22.46 1.48
C ALA A 87 6.26 21.93 0.04
N LYS A 88 7.30 21.24 -0.43
CA LYS A 88 7.34 20.60 -1.75
C LYS A 88 6.25 19.53 -1.87
N ASP A 89 6.10 18.68 -0.85
CA ASP A 89 5.09 17.61 -0.81
C ASP A 89 3.65 18.13 -0.86
N ARG A 90 3.37 19.18 -0.08
CA ARG A 90 2.08 19.89 -0.09
C ARG A 90 1.78 20.48 -1.47
N GLU A 91 2.78 21.11 -2.10
CA GLU A 91 2.63 21.70 -3.43
C GLU A 91 2.41 20.65 -4.52
N LEU A 92 3.11 19.50 -4.45
CA LEU A 92 2.90 18.38 -5.35
C LEU A 92 1.47 17.85 -5.25
N ARG A 93 0.96 17.60 -4.03
CA ARG A 93 -0.41 17.12 -3.83
C ARG A 93 -1.46 18.12 -4.29
N ARG A 94 -1.23 19.42 -4.07
CA ARG A 94 -2.12 20.48 -4.56
C ARG A 94 -2.18 20.50 -6.09
N LYS A 95 -1.06 20.23 -6.76
CA LYS A 95 -0.97 20.19 -8.23
C LYS A 95 -1.46 18.86 -8.83
N ALA A 96 -1.41 17.77 -8.07
CA ALA A 96 -1.79 16.44 -8.53
C ALA A 96 -3.28 16.33 -8.87
N VAL A 97 -4.14 17.19 -8.30
CA VAL A 97 -5.58 17.18 -8.55
C VAL A 97 -6.03 18.46 -9.26
N LYS A 98 -6.72 18.32 -10.40
CA LYS A 98 -7.34 19.42 -11.13
C LYS A 98 -8.82 19.14 -11.36
N GLY A 99 -9.69 19.85 -10.62
CA GLY A 99 -11.12 19.58 -10.62
C GLY A 99 -11.41 18.17 -10.06
N SER A 100 -12.03 17.31 -10.87
CA SER A 100 -12.32 15.91 -10.53
C SER A 100 -11.36 14.91 -11.19
N ARG A 101 -10.12 15.32 -11.48
CA ARG A 101 -9.12 14.46 -12.12
C ARG A 101 -7.78 14.55 -11.42
N ILE A 102 -7.10 13.41 -11.32
CA ILE A 102 -5.73 13.31 -10.85
C ILE A 102 -4.83 13.40 -12.07
N VAL A 103 -4.20 14.55 -12.25
CA VAL A 103 -3.35 14.87 -13.41
C VAL A 103 -1.91 14.39 -13.25
N ASP A 104 -1.53 13.99 -12.04
CA ASP A 104 -0.24 13.36 -11.75
C ASP A 104 -0.46 12.00 -11.07
N PRO A 105 -0.59 10.91 -11.85
CA PRO A 105 -0.71 9.56 -11.32
C PRO A 105 0.60 9.03 -10.72
N SER A 106 1.70 9.78 -10.82
CA SER A 106 3.01 9.37 -10.27
C SER A 106 3.25 9.85 -8.83
N ILE A 107 2.24 10.53 -8.25
CA ILE A 107 2.27 11.06 -6.89
C ILE A 107 2.66 9.97 -5.89
N LYS A 108 3.58 10.32 -4.98
CA LYS A 108 4.10 9.39 -3.99
C LYS A 108 3.10 9.19 -2.84
N PRO A 109 3.12 8.04 -2.15
CA PRO A 109 2.20 7.80 -1.05
C PRO A 109 2.28 8.92 -0.01
N ARG A 110 1.17 9.25 0.64
CA ARG A 110 1.16 10.28 1.71
C ARG A 110 2.00 9.87 2.91
N ARG A 111 1.97 8.58 3.23
CA ARG A 111 2.61 8.02 4.41
C ARG A 111 3.25 6.68 4.08
N VAL A 112 4.27 6.32 4.84
CA VAL A 112 4.94 5.03 4.79
C VAL A 112 5.13 4.51 6.20
N TRP A 113 5.14 3.19 6.36
CA TRP A 113 5.49 2.57 7.63
C TRP A 113 7.00 2.43 7.72
N ASP A 114 7.62 3.25 8.56
CA ASP A 114 9.02 3.11 8.93
C ASP A 114 9.17 1.97 9.95
N LEU A 115 9.76 0.88 9.50
CA LEU A 115 9.94 -0.34 10.27
C LEU A 115 11.00 -0.16 11.36
N TYR A 116 11.95 0.77 11.22
CA TYR A 116 12.95 1.01 12.25
C TYR A 116 12.35 1.75 13.44
N SER A 117 11.50 2.75 13.20
CA SER A 117 10.79 3.49 14.26
C SER A 117 9.50 2.82 14.76
N ASN A 118 8.95 1.88 14.00
CA ASN A 118 7.60 1.36 14.15
C ASN A 118 6.53 2.46 14.10
N ARG A 119 6.68 3.41 13.19
CA ARG A 119 5.72 4.50 12.99
C ARG A 119 5.38 4.70 11.53
N VAL A 120 4.15 5.08 11.29
CA VAL A 120 3.72 5.64 10.02
C VAL A 120 4.17 7.09 10.00
N VAL A 121 5.06 7.41 9.08
CA VAL A 121 5.64 8.75 8.89
C VAL A 121 5.23 9.33 7.54
N PRO A 122 5.18 10.66 7.38
CA PRO A 122 4.98 11.25 6.07
C PRO A 122 6.08 10.83 5.09
N TRP A 123 5.70 10.48 3.86
CA TRP A 123 6.66 10.02 2.85
C TRP A 123 7.78 11.04 2.58
N TRP A 124 7.45 12.33 2.61
CA TRP A 124 8.42 13.41 2.39
C TRP A 124 9.54 13.45 3.42
N CYS A 125 9.38 12.82 4.59
CA CYS A 125 10.47 12.72 5.55
C CYS A 125 11.57 11.77 5.06
N CYS A 126 11.24 10.72 4.32
CA CYS A 126 12.21 9.70 3.89
C CYS A 126 12.49 9.68 2.37
N GLU A 127 11.60 10.27 1.56
CA GLU A 127 11.62 10.25 0.08
C GLU A 127 11.86 8.83 -0.53
N VAL A 128 11.44 7.79 0.18
CA VAL A 128 11.69 6.38 -0.17
C VAL A 128 11.08 5.99 -1.52
N LYS A 129 11.76 5.11 -2.26
CA LYS A 129 11.28 4.60 -3.55
C LYS A 129 10.86 3.15 -3.39
N PHE A 130 9.68 2.78 -3.87
CA PHE A 130 9.22 1.38 -3.90
C PHE A 130 9.63 0.64 -5.17
N HIS A 131 10.14 1.37 -6.18
CA HIS A 131 10.65 0.81 -7.42
C HIS A 131 12.18 0.86 -7.39
N TRP A 132 12.83 -0.28 -7.59
CA TRP A 132 14.29 -0.44 -7.67
C TRP A 132 15.07 -0.27 -6.36
N ASP A 133 14.38 -0.14 -5.22
CA ASP A 133 15.01 -0.02 -3.91
C ASP A 133 14.83 -1.33 -3.12
N ASP A 134 15.91 -1.84 -2.56
CA ASP A 134 15.88 -3.05 -1.73
C ASP A 134 15.41 -2.73 -0.30
N GLU A 135 15.31 -1.45 0.08
CA GLU A 135 14.98 -1.01 1.44
C GLU A 135 13.46 -0.84 1.69
N ALA A 136 12.62 -0.90 0.65
CA ALA A 136 11.18 -0.66 0.78
C ALA A 136 10.30 -1.54 -0.10
N ARG A 137 9.25 -2.11 0.49
CA ARG A 137 8.28 -2.93 -0.24
C ARG A 137 6.84 -2.64 0.15
N PRO A 138 5.90 -2.60 -0.80
CA PRO A 138 4.49 -2.63 -0.45
C PRO A 138 4.07 -4.03 -0.01
N ILE A 139 3.10 -4.08 0.88
CA ILE A 139 2.47 -5.30 1.36
C ILE A 139 1.09 -5.38 0.72
N SER A 140 0.79 -6.51 0.10
CA SER A 140 -0.56 -6.87 -0.35
C SER A 140 -1.07 -8.03 0.49
N HIS A 141 -2.38 -8.07 0.76
CA HIS A 141 -2.94 -9.10 1.61
C HIS A 141 -4.38 -9.46 1.25
N ALA A 142 -4.77 -10.70 1.53
CA ALA A 142 -6.17 -11.09 1.54
C ALA A 142 -6.91 -10.41 2.70
N TRP A 143 -8.23 -10.26 2.53
CA TRP A 143 -9.09 -9.94 3.68
C TRP A 143 -9.49 -11.24 4.36
N VAL A 144 -9.76 -11.17 5.66
CA VAL A 144 -10.54 -12.19 6.36
C VAL A 144 -11.94 -11.66 6.61
N ASP A 145 -12.86 -12.54 6.99
CA ASP A 145 -14.24 -12.14 7.26
C ASP A 145 -14.35 -11.14 8.40
N GLU A 146 -15.39 -10.30 8.36
CA GLU A 146 -15.65 -9.27 9.37
C GLU A 146 -15.63 -9.81 10.79
N VAL A 147 -16.20 -11.00 10.99
CA VAL A 147 -16.24 -11.68 12.28
C VAL A 147 -14.85 -12.10 12.77
N ASP A 148 -13.88 -12.24 11.88
CA ASP A 148 -12.50 -12.63 12.17
C ASP A 148 -11.53 -11.45 12.09
N ARG A 149 -12.04 -10.22 11.97
CA ARG A 149 -11.25 -8.98 12.05
C ARG A 149 -11.40 -8.31 13.42
N ILE A 150 -10.37 -7.56 13.78
CA ILE A 150 -10.38 -6.60 14.88
C ILE A 150 -9.92 -5.24 14.40
N ASP A 151 -10.56 -4.20 14.91
CA ASP A 151 -10.19 -2.81 14.68
C ASP A 151 -9.24 -2.35 15.79
N MET A 152 -7.94 -2.46 15.52
CA MET A 152 -6.92 -2.22 16.53
C MET A 152 -6.48 -0.75 16.55
N TRP A 153 -6.60 -0.09 17.71
CA TRP A 153 -5.97 1.21 17.95
C TRP A 153 -4.50 1.01 18.33
N THR A 154 -3.61 1.68 17.63
CA THR A 154 -2.16 1.47 17.77
C THR A 154 -1.40 2.79 17.74
N PRO A 155 -0.30 2.94 18.52
CA PRO A 155 0.58 4.10 18.39
C PRO A 155 1.32 4.14 17.04
N ILE A 156 1.34 3.04 16.26
CA ILE A 156 2.03 2.98 14.97
C ILE A 156 1.54 4.07 14.01
N ASN A 157 0.23 4.32 13.95
CA ASN A 157 -0.37 5.42 13.16
C ASN A 157 -0.78 6.62 14.03
N GLY A 158 -0.17 6.77 15.21
CA GLY A 158 -0.51 7.84 16.15
C GLY A 158 -1.90 7.71 16.79
N GLN A 159 -2.52 6.53 16.75
CA GLN A 159 -3.91 6.30 17.18
C GLN A 159 -4.91 7.21 16.44
N GLU A 160 -4.60 7.56 15.19
CA GLU A 160 -5.45 8.45 14.41
C GLU A 160 -6.61 7.75 13.69
N TRP A 161 -6.53 6.43 13.51
CA TRP A 161 -7.61 5.59 13.00
C TRP A 161 -7.44 4.14 13.47
N PRO A 162 -8.52 3.35 13.55
CA PRO A 162 -8.40 1.92 13.82
C PRO A 162 -7.76 1.19 12.64
N VAL A 163 -6.96 0.17 12.92
CA VAL A 163 -6.28 -0.66 11.92
C VAL A 163 -6.97 -2.02 11.86
N PRO A 164 -7.72 -2.33 10.78
CA PRO A 164 -8.39 -3.62 10.65
C PRO A 164 -7.37 -4.72 10.34
N ILE A 165 -7.21 -5.67 11.26
CA ILE A 165 -6.33 -6.84 11.10
C ILE A 165 -7.05 -8.14 11.49
N PRO A 166 -6.62 -9.31 11.00
CA PRO A 166 -7.16 -10.59 11.45
C PRO A 166 -6.97 -10.81 12.96
N LYS A 167 -7.92 -11.52 13.58
CA LYS A 167 -7.77 -12.02 14.96
C LYS A 167 -6.53 -12.90 15.06
N GLY A 168 -5.71 -12.63 16.08
CA GLY A 168 -4.47 -13.36 16.30
C GLY A 168 -3.28 -12.87 15.46
N ALA A 169 -3.49 -11.98 14.49
CA ALA A 169 -2.38 -11.30 13.83
C ALA A 169 -1.73 -10.25 14.76
N SER A 170 -0.45 -9.96 14.53
CA SER A 170 0.30 -8.96 15.27
C SER A 170 1.11 -8.10 14.31
N LEU A 171 0.91 -6.77 14.37
CA LEU A 171 1.70 -5.82 13.59
C LEU A 171 3.19 -5.89 13.96
N ASP A 172 3.54 -6.20 15.20
CA ASP A 172 4.94 -6.38 15.61
C ASP A 172 5.56 -7.62 14.96
N LEU A 173 4.80 -8.71 14.78
CA LEU A 173 5.31 -9.91 14.08
C LEU A 173 5.46 -9.65 12.58
N ILE A 174 4.52 -8.93 11.96
CA ILE A 174 4.63 -8.48 10.57
C ILE A 174 5.87 -7.61 10.40
N ARG A 175 6.07 -6.64 11.31
CA ARG A 175 7.27 -5.79 11.33
C ARG A 175 8.55 -6.60 11.40
N ILE A 176 8.64 -7.58 12.31
CA ILE A 176 9.83 -8.44 12.44
C ILE A 176 10.08 -9.24 11.16
N GLU A 177 9.04 -9.76 10.53
CA GLU A 177 9.15 -10.45 9.24
C GLU A 177 9.73 -9.54 8.17
N MET A 178 9.21 -8.32 8.03
CA MET A 178 9.71 -7.34 7.07
C MET A 178 11.16 -6.92 7.35
N LEU A 179 11.50 -6.69 8.62
CA LEU A 179 12.88 -6.37 9.04
C LEU A 179 13.86 -7.50 8.73
N ASN A 180 13.42 -8.77 8.87
CA ASN A 180 14.24 -9.93 8.55
C ASN A 180 14.41 -10.15 7.03
N MET A 181 13.55 -9.53 6.21
CA MET A 181 13.75 -9.39 4.77
C MET A 181 14.70 -8.23 4.41
N GLY A 182 15.23 -7.51 5.41
CA GLY A 182 16.17 -6.39 5.22
C GLY A 182 15.51 -5.03 4.97
N LEU A 183 14.18 -4.94 5.13
CA LEU A 183 13.42 -3.74 4.81
C LEU A 183 13.56 -2.68 5.90
N GLU A 184 13.70 -1.42 5.49
CA GLU A 184 13.60 -0.25 6.36
C GLU A 184 12.20 0.34 6.34
N TYR A 185 11.53 0.31 5.18
CA TYR A 185 10.18 0.85 5.00
C TYR A 185 9.24 -0.20 4.43
N ALA A 186 7.97 -0.09 4.78
CA ALA A 186 6.89 -0.81 4.13
C ALA A 186 5.75 0.15 3.77
N TRP A 187 4.96 -0.22 2.77
CA TRP A 187 3.65 0.38 2.58
C TRP A 187 2.57 -0.66 2.84
N LEU A 188 1.72 -0.40 3.82
CA LEU A 188 0.59 -1.25 4.18
C LEU A 188 -0.65 -0.35 4.22
N ASP A 189 -1.62 -0.61 3.35
CA ASP A 189 -2.83 0.19 3.15
C ASP A 189 -3.57 0.49 4.46
N VAL A 190 -3.79 -0.53 5.31
CA VAL A 190 -4.49 -0.39 6.59
C VAL A 190 -3.76 0.50 7.60
N LEU A 191 -2.44 0.69 7.42
CA LEU A 191 -1.60 1.59 8.24
C LEU A 191 -1.35 2.94 7.58
N CYS A 192 -1.16 3.00 6.27
CA CYS A 192 -0.69 4.20 5.57
C CYS A 192 -1.83 5.07 5.06
N LEU A 193 -3.01 4.47 4.82
CA LEU A 193 -4.25 5.18 4.50
C LEU A 193 -5.11 5.32 5.76
N ARG A 194 -5.70 6.51 5.92
CA ARG A 194 -6.66 6.75 7.01
C ARG A 194 -7.87 5.83 6.82
N GLN A 195 -8.16 5.01 7.82
CA GLN A 195 -9.29 4.07 7.80
C GLN A 195 -10.56 4.70 8.40
N ARG A 196 -11.71 4.09 8.11
CA ARG A 196 -13.01 4.51 8.66
C ARG A 196 -13.05 4.29 10.17
N GLY A 197 -13.77 5.16 10.88
CA GLY A 197 -14.00 5.03 12.33
C GLY A 197 -12.98 5.77 13.19
N GLY A 198 -12.11 6.56 12.57
CA GLY A 198 -11.14 7.42 13.24
C GLY A 198 -11.68 8.81 13.58
N PRO A 199 -10.99 9.58 14.44
CA PRO A 199 -11.16 11.03 14.46
C PRO A 199 -10.87 11.62 13.07
N ARG A 200 -11.53 12.75 12.75
CA ARG A 200 -11.33 13.50 11.51
C ARG A 200 -11.67 12.73 10.23
N GLU A 201 -12.85 12.12 10.20
CA GLU A 201 -13.44 11.53 8.99
C GLU A 201 -13.51 12.51 7.81
N ASP A 202 -13.61 13.82 8.08
CA ASP A 202 -13.49 14.89 7.07
C ASP A 202 -12.16 14.81 6.30
N LEU A 203 -11.05 14.60 7.02
CA LEU A 203 -9.73 14.46 6.41
C LEU A 203 -9.63 13.16 5.62
N ARG A 204 -10.24 12.07 6.11
CA ARG A 204 -10.23 10.80 5.38
C ARG A 204 -10.83 10.96 4.00
N VAL A 205 -12.01 11.58 3.92
CA VAL A 205 -12.73 11.80 2.66
C VAL A 205 -11.89 12.65 1.71
N GLU A 206 -11.23 13.70 2.20
CA GLU A 206 -10.36 14.53 1.36
C GLU A 206 -9.07 13.82 0.93
N GLU A 207 -8.41 13.09 1.82
CA GLU A 207 -7.21 12.31 1.49
C GLU A 207 -7.52 11.23 0.45
N TRP A 208 -8.64 10.52 0.61
CA TRP A 208 -9.03 9.42 -0.27
C TRP A 208 -9.32 9.85 -1.71
N LYS A 209 -9.67 11.12 -1.97
CA LYS A 209 -9.84 11.62 -3.35
C LYS A 209 -8.57 11.50 -4.18
N LEU A 210 -7.41 11.54 -3.54
CA LEU A 210 -6.10 11.41 -4.18
C LEU A 210 -5.48 10.05 -3.88
N ASP A 211 -5.41 9.69 -2.60
CA ASP A 211 -4.55 8.60 -2.15
C ASP A 211 -5.06 7.22 -2.60
N VAL A 212 -6.38 6.96 -2.52
CA VAL A 212 -6.97 5.65 -2.90
C VAL A 212 -6.87 5.37 -4.40
N PRO A 213 -7.23 6.30 -5.30
CA PRO A 213 -7.06 6.08 -6.73
C PRO A 213 -5.60 5.89 -7.16
N THR A 214 -4.64 6.41 -6.38
CA THR A 214 -3.22 6.37 -6.73
C THR A 214 -2.45 5.19 -6.14
N ILE A 215 -3.07 4.28 -5.38
CA ILE A 215 -2.32 3.20 -4.69
C ILE A 215 -1.52 2.32 -5.65
N GLY A 216 -1.99 2.14 -6.89
CA GLY A 216 -1.32 1.28 -7.86
C GLY A 216 0.11 1.72 -8.19
N ILE A 217 0.46 3.00 -8.08
CA ILE A 217 1.84 3.47 -8.31
C ILE A 217 2.84 2.89 -7.32
N ILE A 218 2.38 2.51 -6.13
CA ILE A 218 3.22 2.00 -5.05
C ILE A 218 3.66 0.56 -5.39
N TYR A 219 2.76 -0.20 -6.00
CA TYR A 219 2.99 -1.58 -6.41
C TYR A 219 3.64 -1.65 -7.80
N HIS A 220 3.41 -0.66 -8.66
CA HIS A 220 3.91 -0.66 -10.03
C HIS A 220 5.44 -0.76 -10.07
N GLY A 221 5.95 -1.88 -10.60
CA GLY A 221 7.39 -2.14 -10.71
C GLY A 221 8.08 -2.55 -9.41
N ALA A 222 7.36 -2.68 -8.30
CA ALA A 222 7.89 -3.04 -6.98
C ALA A 222 8.01 -4.56 -6.79
N GLU A 223 8.85 -4.98 -5.85
CA GLU A 223 8.73 -6.32 -5.25
C GLU A 223 7.69 -6.26 -4.13
N VAL A 224 6.64 -7.06 -4.24
CA VAL A 224 5.49 -7.03 -3.31
C VAL A 224 5.58 -8.19 -2.32
N VAL A 225 5.30 -7.91 -1.06
CA VAL A 225 5.14 -8.95 -0.04
C VAL A 225 3.66 -9.32 0.07
N CYS A 226 3.31 -10.57 -0.20
CA CYS A 226 1.92 -11.03 -0.27
C CYS A 226 1.53 -11.95 0.88
N TYR A 227 0.57 -11.53 1.71
CA TYR A 227 -0.12 -12.40 2.68
C TYR A 227 -1.40 -12.99 2.06
N LEU A 228 -1.29 -14.18 1.47
CA LEU A 228 -2.39 -14.77 0.69
C LEU A 228 -3.55 -15.31 1.55
N SER A 229 -3.29 -15.72 2.79
CA SER A 229 -4.32 -16.24 3.72
C SER A 229 -4.90 -15.18 4.66
N GLY A 230 -4.41 -13.94 4.59
CA GLY A 230 -4.79 -12.83 5.46
C GLY A 230 -3.58 -12.18 6.14
N LEU A 231 -3.64 -10.87 6.33
CA LEU A 231 -2.53 -10.07 6.85
C LEU A 231 -1.95 -10.62 8.17
N GLY A 232 -0.66 -10.96 8.17
CA GLY A 232 0.04 -11.48 9.37
C GLY A 232 -0.32 -12.91 9.76
N LEU A 233 -1.17 -13.61 9.00
CA LEU A 233 -1.47 -15.02 9.22
C LEU A 233 -0.48 -15.92 8.48
N PRO A 234 -0.20 -17.13 9.00
CA PRO A 234 0.53 -18.15 8.25
C PRO A 234 -0.18 -18.49 6.94
N LEU A 235 0.60 -18.75 5.90
CA LEU A 235 0.09 -19.27 4.64
C LEU A 235 -0.50 -20.66 4.89
N SER A 236 -1.78 -20.79 4.63
CA SER A 236 -2.52 -22.05 4.73
C SER A 236 -3.53 -22.16 3.58
N LEU A 237 -3.82 -23.39 3.18
CA LEU A 237 -4.79 -23.71 2.14
C LEU A 237 -5.82 -24.69 2.70
N LYS A 238 -7.09 -24.29 2.70
CA LYS A 238 -8.24 -25.16 2.96
C LYS A 238 -9.11 -25.25 1.72
N GLU A 239 -9.97 -26.26 1.69
CA GLU A 239 -10.95 -26.40 0.62
C GLU A 239 -11.88 -25.19 0.56
N GLY A 240 -11.99 -24.57 -0.63
CA GLY A 240 -12.79 -23.37 -0.86
C GLY A 240 -12.05 -22.05 -0.64
N ASP A 241 -10.84 -22.04 -0.07
CA ASP A 241 -10.10 -20.79 0.21
C ASP A 241 -9.75 -20.03 -1.08
N LEU A 242 -9.42 -20.73 -2.17
CA LEU A 242 -9.02 -20.12 -3.44
C LEU A 242 -10.21 -19.49 -4.19
N GLU A 243 -11.40 -20.01 -3.95
CA GLU A 243 -12.67 -19.65 -4.58
C GLU A 243 -13.44 -18.58 -3.79
N SER A 244 -13.13 -18.46 -2.49
CA SER A 244 -13.70 -17.45 -1.60
C SER A 244 -13.50 -16.04 -2.17
N ASP A 245 -14.52 -15.20 -2.05
CA ASP A 245 -14.44 -13.79 -2.43
C ASP A 245 -13.44 -13.00 -1.56
N ARG A 246 -12.96 -13.61 -0.47
CA ARG A 246 -11.90 -13.07 0.40
C ARG A 246 -10.49 -13.45 -0.06
N SER A 247 -10.38 -14.46 -0.93
CA SER A 247 -9.13 -14.89 -1.54
C SER A 247 -8.38 -13.72 -2.17
N TRP A 248 -7.07 -13.68 -1.98
CA TRP A 248 -6.21 -12.71 -2.67
C TRP A 248 -6.38 -12.79 -4.19
N PHE A 249 -6.60 -13.99 -4.74
CA PHE A 249 -6.83 -14.20 -6.17
C PHE A 249 -8.21 -13.74 -6.68
N ARG A 250 -9.11 -13.33 -5.79
CA ARG A 250 -10.48 -12.95 -6.13
C ARG A 250 -10.75 -11.48 -5.89
N ARG A 251 -9.88 -10.72 -5.24
CA ARG A 251 -10.13 -9.29 -4.99
C ARG A 251 -9.85 -8.42 -6.21
N ALA A 252 -10.66 -7.36 -6.38
CA ALA A 252 -10.50 -6.38 -7.46
C ALA A 252 -9.21 -5.56 -7.29
N TRP A 253 -8.98 -5.00 -6.10
CA TRP A 253 -7.81 -4.17 -5.84
C TRP A 253 -6.47 -4.91 -6.06
N THR A 254 -6.41 -6.22 -5.81
CA THR A 254 -5.18 -7.00 -5.98
C THR A 254 -4.72 -7.10 -7.44
N VAL A 255 -5.57 -6.75 -8.42
CA VAL A 255 -5.18 -6.70 -9.86
C VAL A 255 -4.06 -5.70 -10.12
N GLN A 256 -4.01 -4.60 -9.34
CA GLN A 256 -2.93 -3.61 -9.44
C GLN A 256 -1.86 -3.78 -8.34
N GLU A 257 -2.03 -4.72 -7.42
CA GLU A 257 -1.09 -4.97 -6.29
C GLU A 257 -0.12 -6.13 -6.58
N VAL A 258 -0.03 -6.57 -7.83
CA VAL A 258 0.78 -7.73 -8.24
C VAL A 258 2.29 -7.41 -8.24
N GLY A 259 2.65 -6.18 -8.58
CA GLY A 259 4.03 -5.72 -8.77
C GLY A 259 4.82 -6.46 -9.85
N ARG A 260 6.14 -6.25 -9.84
CA ARG A 260 7.09 -6.88 -10.79
C ARG A 260 7.49 -8.27 -10.33
N THR A 261 7.74 -8.42 -9.04
CA THR A 261 8.11 -9.68 -8.38
C THR A 261 7.35 -9.78 -7.06
N ARG A 262 7.24 -10.99 -6.51
CA ARG A 262 6.49 -11.24 -5.27
C ARG A 262 7.25 -12.16 -4.34
N SER A 263 7.22 -11.83 -3.06
CA SER A 263 7.60 -12.71 -1.96
C SER A 263 6.33 -13.08 -1.19
N ILE A 264 6.12 -14.37 -0.92
CA ILE A 264 4.95 -14.82 -0.16
C ILE A 264 5.29 -14.80 1.33
N ALA A 265 4.50 -14.07 2.11
CA ALA A 265 4.67 -13.94 3.56
C ALA A 265 3.83 -14.95 4.32
N GLY A 266 4.18 -15.13 5.60
CA GLY A 266 3.57 -16.16 6.44
C GLY A 266 3.98 -17.58 6.04
N ASP A 267 5.03 -17.73 5.23
CA ASP A 267 5.56 -19.03 4.83
C ASP A 267 6.11 -19.79 6.04
N THR A 268 5.87 -21.10 6.05
CA THR A 268 6.29 -22.01 7.11
C THR A 268 6.91 -23.26 6.48
N PRO A 269 7.88 -23.93 7.12
CA PRO A 269 8.55 -25.10 6.53
C PRO A 269 7.62 -26.23 6.08
N ASP A 270 6.48 -26.38 6.75
CA ASP A 270 5.45 -27.37 6.42
C ASP A 270 4.30 -26.76 5.59
N GLY A 271 4.54 -25.57 5.03
CA GLY A 271 3.55 -24.75 4.36
C GLY A 271 3.33 -25.12 2.89
N PRO A 272 2.28 -24.55 2.27
CA PRO A 272 1.90 -24.86 0.90
C PRO A 272 2.97 -24.57 -0.16
N LEU A 273 3.99 -23.76 0.13
CA LEU A 273 5.05 -23.48 -0.85
C LEU A 273 6.07 -24.60 -0.98
N HIS A 274 6.09 -25.55 -0.03
CA HIS A 274 7.06 -26.63 0.03
C HIS A 274 6.45 -28.02 -0.22
N GLY A 275 5.13 -28.10 -0.49
CA GLY A 275 4.46 -29.38 -0.75
C GLY A 275 4.77 -29.94 -2.14
N ASP A 276 5.08 -31.23 -2.22
CA ASP A 276 5.19 -31.96 -3.49
C ASP A 276 3.81 -32.43 -3.98
N ALA A 277 3.43 -32.09 -5.22
CA ALA A 277 2.13 -32.44 -5.81
C ALA A 277 2.08 -33.91 -6.30
N GLY A 278 1.89 -34.88 -5.39
CA GLY A 278 1.76 -36.32 -5.69
C GLY A 278 0.50 -37.12 -5.27
N ASN A 279 -0.42 -36.66 -4.40
CA ASN A 279 -1.75 -37.27 -4.12
C ASN A 279 -2.92 -36.27 -3.93
N TYR A 280 -4.22 -36.63 -4.05
CA TYR A 280 -5.46 -35.79 -3.95
C TYR A 280 -5.46 -34.41 -3.19
N GLU A 281 -4.74 -34.23 -2.08
CA GLU A 281 -4.39 -32.89 -1.50
C GLU A 281 -3.68 -31.97 -2.54
N ASP A 282 -3.08 -32.56 -3.56
CA ASP A 282 -2.56 -32.02 -4.80
C ASP A 282 -3.52 -31.16 -5.59
N LYS A 283 -4.84 -31.42 -5.56
CA LYS A 283 -5.72 -30.67 -6.46
C LYS A 283 -5.80 -29.20 -6.06
N ILE A 284 -5.86 -28.93 -4.76
CA ILE A 284 -5.86 -27.57 -4.22
C ILE A 284 -4.47 -26.96 -4.39
N LEU A 285 -3.40 -27.73 -4.11
CA LEU A 285 -2.02 -27.27 -4.26
C LEU A 285 -1.64 -26.96 -5.72
N MET A 286 -1.97 -27.85 -6.66
CA MET A 286 -1.82 -27.62 -8.11
C MET A 286 -2.64 -26.41 -8.56
N LYS A 287 -3.85 -26.23 -8.04
CA LYS A 287 -4.67 -25.06 -8.36
C LYS A 287 -4.03 -23.78 -7.81
N PHE A 288 -3.48 -23.82 -6.60
CA PHE A 288 -2.75 -22.72 -5.99
C PHE A 288 -1.52 -22.32 -6.81
N HIS A 289 -0.65 -23.28 -7.17
CA HIS A 289 0.51 -22.99 -8.02
C HIS A 289 0.11 -22.45 -9.40
N ARG A 290 -0.93 -23.03 -10.02
CA ARG A 290 -1.46 -22.51 -11.29
C ARG A 290 -1.99 -21.08 -11.17
N GLN A 291 -2.68 -20.76 -10.08
CA GLN A 291 -3.15 -19.39 -9.84
C GLN A 291 -1.98 -18.42 -9.62
N LEU A 292 -0.95 -18.82 -8.85
CA LEU A 292 0.26 -18.02 -8.67
C LEU A 292 0.98 -17.73 -10.00
N GLU A 293 1.12 -18.73 -10.86
CA GLU A 293 1.71 -18.57 -12.20
C GLU A 293 0.85 -17.67 -13.09
N SER A 294 -0.49 -17.82 -13.07
CA SER A 294 -1.39 -17.03 -13.93
C SER A 294 -1.30 -15.52 -13.65
N VAL A 295 -1.03 -15.14 -12.40
CA VAL A 295 -0.90 -13.74 -11.98
C VAL A 295 0.34 -13.09 -12.60
N GLU A 296 1.33 -13.85 -13.08
CA GLU A 296 2.53 -13.32 -13.77
C GLU A 296 2.27 -12.95 -15.24
N THR A 297 1.17 -13.41 -15.82
CA THR A 297 1.00 -13.44 -17.29
C THR A 297 0.00 -12.42 -17.85
N ALA A 298 -0.71 -11.67 -16.99
CA ALA A 298 -1.75 -10.75 -17.42
C ALA A 298 -1.17 -9.44 -17.98
N ASN A 299 -0.74 -9.47 -19.24
CA ASN A 299 -0.32 -8.31 -20.00
C ASN A 299 -1.33 -7.98 -21.11
N GLY A 300 -1.60 -6.69 -21.30
CA GLY A 300 -2.50 -6.19 -22.33
C GLY A 300 -3.94 -5.98 -21.86
N LEU A 301 -4.68 -5.15 -22.62
CA LEU A 301 -6.01 -4.66 -22.28
C LEU A 301 -6.99 -5.78 -21.91
N PHE A 302 -7.24 -6.75 -22.80
CA PHE A 302 -8.26 -7.78 -22.54
C PHE A 302 -7.82 -8.82 -21.51
N SER A 303 -6.52 -9.08 -21.38
CA SER A 303 -6.00 -9.93 -20.32
C SER A 303 -6.30 -9.33 -18.95
N VAL A 304 -6.03 -8.03 -18.77
CA VAL A 304 -6.34 -7.29 -17.54
C VAL A 304 -7.85 -7.24 -17.29
N LEU A 305 -8.64 -6.93 -18.32
CA LEU A 305 -10.10 -6.89 -18.20
C LEU A 305 -10.67 -8.27 -17.84
N SER A 306 -10.18 -9.34 -18.45
CA SER A 306 -10.56 -10.73 -18.18
C SER A 306 -10.25 -11.12 -16.73
N VAL A 307 -9.05 -10.79 -16.24
CA VAL A 307 -8.71 -10.99 -14.83
C VAL A 307 -9.69 -10.25 -13.92
N MET A 308 -10.13 -9.04 -14.28
CA MET A 308 -11.09 -8.23 -13.51
C MET A 308 -12.53 -8.79 -13.54
N GLN A 309 -12.93 -9.50 -14.62
CA GLN A 309 -14.23 -10.18 -14.69
C GLN A 309 -14.39 -11.16 -13.52
N ASP A 310 -13.36 -11.94 -13.26
CA ASP A 310 -13.31 -12.95 -12.20
C ASP A 310 -13.09 -12.38 -10.78
N ARG A 311 -12.94 -11.06 -10.63
CA ARG A 311 -12.76 -10.44 -9.32
C ARG A 311 -14.07 -10.09 -8.64
N THR A 312 -13.99 -9.86 -7.34
CA THR A 312 -15.04 -9.37 -6.46
C THR A 312 -14.54 -8.11 -5.73
N SER A 313 -15.49 -7.28 -5.34
CA SER A 313 -15.22 -5.98 -4.72
C SER A 313 -16.32 -5.67 -3.72
N THR A 314 -15.96 -5.05 -2.60
CA THR A 314 -16.94 -4.55 -1.63
C THR A 314 -17.82 -3.47 -2.27
N TYR A 315 -17.20 -2.54 -2.99
CA TYR A 315 -17.91 -1.55 -3.78
C TYR A 315 -17.72 -1.85 -5.27
N PRO A 316 -18.79 -1.97 -6.07
CA PRO A 316 -18.68 -2.29 -7.49
C PRO A 316 -17.74 -1.33 -8.26
N ILE A 317 -17.65 -0.07 -7.84
CA ILE A 317 -16.78 0.95 -8.44
C ILE A 317 -15.28 0.61 -8.33
N ASP A 318 -14.89 -0.18 -7.32
CA ASP A 318 -13.50 -0.58 -7.10
C ASP A 318 -12.97 -1.41 -8.27
N LYS A 319 -13.84 -2.14 -8.97
CA LYS A 319 -13.44 -2.86 -10.19
C LYS A 319 -12.97 -1.91 -11.29
N VAL A 320 -13.62 -0.76 -11.44
CA VAL A 320 -13.21 0.24 -12.43
C VAL A 320 -11.96 0.98 -11.93
N ALA A 321 -11.95 1.38 -10.67
CA ALA A 321 -10.82 2.11 -10.09
C ALA A 321 -9.52 1.29 -10.10
N GLY A 322 -9.60 0.00 -9.78
CA GLY A 322 -8.46 -0.93 -9.77
C GLY A 322 -7.85 -1.22 -11.14
N LEU A 323 -8.44 -0.71 -12.23
CA LEU A 323 -7.90 -0.84 -13.59
C LEU A 323 -7.00 0.33 -14.00
N ALA A 324 -6.98 1.44 -13.26
CA ALA A 324 -6.32 2.68 -13.70
C ALA A 324 -4.83 2.49 -14.06
N TYR A 325 -4.06 1.85 -13.17
CA TYR A 325 -2.64 1.59 -13.45
C TYR A 325 -2.42 0.46 -14.44
N SER A 326 -3.25 -0.59 -14.41
CA SER A 326 -3.10 -1.74 -15.31
C SER A 326 -3.46 -1.41 -16.77
N LEU A 327 -4.22 -0.33 -17.00
CA LEU A 327 -4.60 0.16 -18.33
C LEU A 327 -3.83 1.42 -18.75
N TYR A 328 -2.70 1.72 -18.08
CA TYR A 328 -1.75 2.78 -18.43
C TYR A 328 -2.41 4.15 -18.69
N THR A 329 -3.28 4.60 -17.77
CA THR A 329 -3.91 5.91 -17.90
C THR A 329 -2.93 7.06 -17.68
N HIS A 330 -3.03 8.13 -18.48
CA HIS A 330 -2.21 9.34 -18.29
C HIS A 330 -2.67 10.21 -17.11
N SER A 331 -3.93 10.09 -16.73
CA SER A 331 -4.54 10.74 -15.57
C SER A 331 -5.59 9.80 -14.96
N ILE A 332 -5.96 9.98 -13.70
CA ILE A 332 -6.92 9.08 -13.04
C ILE A 332 -8.21 9.86 -12.77
N PRO A 333 -9.38 9.37 -13.21
CA PRO A 333 -10.64 10.02 -12.90
C PRO A 333 -10.89 9.99 -11.38
N ALA A 334 -11.57 11.01 -10.85
CA ALA A 334 -11.91 11.02 -9.43
C ALA A 334 -12.79 9.82 -9.07
N TYR A 335 -12.45 9.22 -7.93
CA TYR A 335 -13.22 8.16 -7.34
C TYR A 335 -14.35 8.73 -6.49
N TYR A 336 -15.58 8.37 -6.82
CA TYR A 336 -16.76 8.68 -6.03
C TYR A 336 -17.54 7.41 -5.77
N GLU A 337 -17.75 7.06 -4.50
CA GLU A 337 -18.49 5.86 -4.10
C GLU A 337 -19.92 5.82 -4.66
N SER A 338 -20.50 6.97 -4.99
CA SER A 338 -21.87 7.12 -5.52
C SER A 338 -22.00 7.17 -7.04
N GLN A 339 -20.90 7.12 -7.79
CA GLN A 339 -20.93 7.22 -9.26
C GLN A 339 -21.44 5.92 -9.90
N SER A 340 -22.13 6.03 -11.05
CA SER A 340 -22.51 4.85 -11.82
C SER A 340 -21.27 4.17 -12.44
N LEU A 341 -21.33 2.84 -12.58
CA LEU A 341 -20.21 2.07 -13.14
C LEU A 341 -19.93 2.43 -14.59
N GLU A 342 -20.97 2.69 -15.39
CA GLU A 342 -20.79 3.09 -16.79
C GLU A 342 -20.15 4.48 -16.89
N ASP A 343 -20.52 5.44 -16.02
CA ASP A 343 -19.88 6.76 -16.03
C ASP A 343 -18.42 6.69 -15.59
N ALA A 344 -18.11 5.86 -14.59
CA ALA A 344 -16.75 5.63 -14.15
C ALA A 344 -15.90 4.95 -15.23
N TRP A 345 -16.44 3.91 -15.86
CA TRP A 345 -15.80 3.22 -16.99
C TRP A 345 -15.59 4.18 -18.16
N THR A 346 -16.59 5.00 -18.48
CA THR A 346 -16.48 6.05 -19.49
C THR A 346 -15.33 6.99 -19.18
N ALA A 347 -15.27 7.51 -17.96
CA ALA A 347 -14.23 8.42 -17.53
C ALA A 347 -12.85 7.76 -17.62
N LEU A 348 -12.72 6.50 -17.18
CA LEU A 348 -11.48 5.74 -17.25
C LEU A 348 -11.01 5.55 -18.70
N VAL A 349 -11.90 5.11 -19.60
CA VAL A 349 -11.57 4.91 -21.01
C VAL A 349 -11.08 6.20 -21.66
N PHE A 350 -11.65 7.35 -21.32
CA PHE A 350 -11.17 8.62 -21.83
C PHE A 350 -9.74 8.97 -21.38
N GLU A 351 -9.32 8.50 -20.21
CA GLU A 351 -7.99 8.78 -19.65
C GLU A 351 -6.91 7.73 -20.01
N MET A 352 -7.30 6.60 -20.63
CA MET A 352 -6.37 5.58 -21.13
C MET A 352 -5.38 6.14 -22.16
N ASP A 353 -4.22 5.51 -22.30
CA ASP A 353 -3.30 5.79 -23.40
C ASP A 353 -3.98 5.58 -24.77
N ALA A 354 -3.56 6.35 -25.78
CA ALA A 354 -4.15 6.31 -27.11
C ALA A 354 -4.04 4.93 -27.78
N ILE A 355 -2.99 4.18 -27.49
CA ILE A 355 -2.78 2.80 -27.98
C ILE A 355 -3.83 1.89 -27.36
N ILE A 356 -4.01 1.95 -26.03
CA ILE A 356 -5.00 1.11 -25.31
C ILE A 356 -6.43 1.43 -25.77
N ARG A 357 -6.77 2.71 -25.97
CA ARG A 357 -8.08 3.09 -26.56
C ARG A 357 -8.22 2.58 -28.00
N GLY A 358 -7.14 2.61 -28.77
CA GLY A 358 -7.09 2.08 -30.12
C GLY A 358 -7.36 0.59 -30.15
N ASP A 359 -6.71 -0.18 -29.26
CA ASP A 359 -6.95 -1.62 -29.12
C ASP A 359 -8.42 -1.88 -28.82
N LEU A 360 -9.00 -1.19 -27.83
CA LEU A 360 -10.43 -1.30 -27.50
C LEU A 360 -11.33 -1.06 -28.73
N PHE A 361 -11.01 -0.03 -29.53
CA PHE A 361 -11.78 0.32 -30.73
C PHE A 361 -11.64 -0.69 -31.88
N PHE A 362 -10.43 -1.16 -32.16
CA PHE A 362 -10.13 -1.98 -33.33
C PHE A 362 -10.38 -3.48 -33.13
N THR A 363 -10.45 -3.95 -31.89
CA THR A 363 -10.44 -5.39 -31.59
C THR A 363 -11.66 -5.89 -30.83
N TYR A 364 -12.41 -5.01 -30.16
CA TYR A 364 -13.66 -5.43 -29.53
C TYR A 364 -14.74 -5.66 -30.61
N PRO A 365 -15.42 -6.83 -30.62
CA PRO A 365 -16.16 -7.31 -31.80
C PRO A 365 -17.54 -6.68 -31.99
N GLU A 366 -18.08 -6.01 -30.98
CA GLU A 366 -19.45 -5.49 -31.00
C GLU A 366 -19.50 -3.99 -30.71
N PRO A 367 -20.50 -3.27 -31.24
CA PRO A 367 -20.74 -1.90 -30.84
C PRO A 367 -21.17 -1.81 -29.36
N GLY A 368 -20.86 -0.68 -28.74
CA GLY A 368 -21.28 -0.37 -27.37
C GLY A 368 -22.81 -0.42 -27.19
N THR A 369 -23.29 -0.99 -26.08
CA THR A 369 -24.74 -1.02 -25.79
C THR A 369 -25.29 0.33 -25.32
N GLY A 370 -24.45 1.17 -24.69
CA GLY A 370 -24.82 2.50 -24.19
C GLY A 370 -24.92 3.59 -25.26
N CYS A 371 -24.81 4.86 -24.82
CA CYS A 371 -24.81 6.02 -25.71
C CYS A 371 -23.55 6.10 -26.60
N VAL A 372 -22.43 5.55 -26.12
CA VAL A 372 -21.17 5.47 -26.84
C VAL A 372 -21.10 4.14 -27.59
N LYS A 373 -20.93 4.17 -28.91
CA LYS A 373 -20.95 2.96 -29.77
C LYS A 373 -19.57 2.41 -30.15
N TRP A 374 -18.52 3.21 -30.07
CA TRP A 374 -17.17 2.85 -30.55
C TRP A 374 -16.37 1.99 -29.55
N ARG A 375 -16.84 1.86 -28.31
CA ARG A 375 -16.24 1.04 -27.25
C ARG A 375 -17.30 0.16 -26.59
N PRO A 376 -16.94 -0.94 -25.92
CA PRO A 376 -17.88 -1.66 -25.07
C PRO A 376 -18.34 -0.80 -23.88
N SER A 377 -19.58 -1.02 -23.45
CA SER A 377 -20.06 -0.61 -22.12
C SER A 377 -19.35 -1.42 -21.02
N TRP A 378 -19.44 -0.95 -19.79
CA TRP A 378 -18.94 -1.70 -18.63
C TRP A 378 -19.63 -3.07 -18.51
N GLU A 379 -20.94 -3.11 -18.73
CA GLU A 379 -21.74 -4.36 -18.76
C GLU A 379 -21.18 -5.36 -19.80
N GLN A 380 -20.89 -4.88 -21.02
CA GLN A 380 -20.26 -5.72 -22.04
C GLN A 380 -18.88 -6.23 -21.60
N VAL A 381 -18.07 -5.36 -20.97
CA VAL A 381 -16.74 -5.75 -20.46
C VAL A 381 -16.83 -6.81 -19.37
N VAL A 382 -17.87 -6.82 -18.53
CA VAL A 382 -17.97 -7.77 -17.41
C VAL A 382 -18.74 -9.05 -17.74
N GLU A 383 -19.69 -9.00 -18.67
CA GLU A 383 -20.58 -10.15 -18.95
C GLU A 383 -20.19 -10.94 -20.19
N LYS A 384 -19.48 -10.33 -21.16
CA LYS A 384 -19.18 -10.97 -22.44
C LYS A 384 -17.78 -11.57 -22.47
N PRO A 385 -17.57 -12.65 -23.24
CA PRO A 385 -16.24 -13.12 -23.56
C PRO A 385 -15.42 -12.02 -24.22
N LEU A 386 -14.23 -11.77 -23.69
CA LEU A 386 -13.31 -10.77 -24.23
C LEU A 386 -12.42 -11.39 -25.32
N PRO A 387 -11.96 -10.60 -26.31
CA PRO A 387 -10.99 -11.07 -27.29
C PRO A 387 -9.74 -11.66 -26.62
N GLU A 388 -9.19 -12.73 -27.20
CA GLU A 388 -7.88 -13.23 -26.80
C GLU A 388 -6.82 -12.14 -27.08
N GLY A 389 -6.04 -11.81 -26.05
CA GLY A 389 -4.94 -10.85 -26.18
C GLY A 389 -3.93 -11.33 -27.24
N ARG A 390 -3.39 -10.39 -28.03
CA ARG A 390 -2.28 -10.68 -28.96
C ARG A 390 -0.94 -10.74 -28.25
#